data_AF-A0A0F0KYG2-F1
#
_entry.id   AF-A0A0F0KYG2-F1
#
_cell.length_a   1.000
_cell.length_b   1.000
_cell.length_c   1.000
_cell.angle_alpha   90.00
_cell.angle_beta   90.00
_cell.angle_gamma   90.00
#
_symmetry.space_group_name_H-M   'P 1'
#
loop_
_entity.id
_entity.type
_entity.pdbx_description
1 polymer ?
#
loop_
_entity_poly.entity_id
_entity_poly.type
_entity_poly.pdbx_seq_one_letter_code
_entity_poly.pdbx_strand_id
1 'polypeptide(L)'
;MASKVSMSAGVRAVTLWLAILTSRLDGEGRAPAAFICEPVLGNAGGVIPPDGYLAGAYDAVRRHGGLAIADEVQVGYGRLGAAFWGG
;
A
#
# COMPACT_ATOMS: atom_id res chain seq x y z
N MET A 1 9.07 17.34 -20.06
CA MET A 1 7.99 18.04 -19.36
C MET A 1 7.29 17.01 -18.48
N ALA A 2 7.67 16.91 -17.20
CA ALA A 2 7.12 15.90 -16.31
C ALA A 2 5.69 16.30 -15.92
N SER A 3 4.69 15.56 -16.40
CA SER A 3 3.30 15.73 -15.97
C SER A 3 3.22 15.49 -14.47
N LYS A 4 2.81 16.50 -13.69
CA LYS A 4 2.42 16.31 -12.27
C LYS A 4 1.23 15.35 -12.26
N VAL A 5 1.48 14.08 -11.98
CA VAL A 5 0.41 13.11 -11.70
C VAL A 5 -0.24 13.55 -10.40
N SER A 6 -1.47 14.06 -10.49
CA SER A 6 -2.26 14.44 -9.32
C SER A 6 -2.69 13.16 -8.61
N MET A 7 -2.08 12.86 -7.45
CA MET A 7 -2.48 11.73 -6.62
C MET A 7 -3.88 11.98 -6.03
N SER A 8 -4.73 10.95 -5.95
CA SER A 8 -6.03 11.06 -5.28
C SER A 8 -5.87 11.33 -3.77
N ALA A 9 -6.94 11.82 -3.11
CA ALA A 9 -6.90 12.12 -1.67
C ALA A 9 -6.53 10.88 -0.82
N GLY A 10 -7.03 9.70 -1.18
CA GLY A 10 -6.70 8.45 -0.50
C GLY A 10 -5.23 8.03 -0.66
N VAL A 11 -4.68 8.21 -1.86
CA VAL A 11 -3.26 7.94 -2.14
C VAL A 11 -2.34 8.88 -1.37
N ARG A 12 -2.70 10.17 -1.29
CA ARG A 12 -1.95 11.13 -0.48
C ARG A 12 -2.01 10.79 1.01
N ALA A 13 -3.17 10.39 1.51
CA ALA A 13 -3.35 10.04 2.92
C ALA A 13 -2.47 8.85 3.34
N VAL A 14 -2.45 7.75 2.57
CA VAL A 14 -1.61 6.59 2.91
C VAL A 14 -0.12 6.91 2.80
N THR A 15 0.29 7.64 1.77
CA THR A 15 1.70 8.00 1.56
C THR A 15 2.19 8.91 2.69
N LEU A 16 1.38 9.89 3.10
CA LEU A 16 1.70 10.76 4.23
C LEU A 16 1.76 9.98 5.54
N TRP A 17 0.80 9.09 5.78
CA TRP A 17 0.77 8.29 6.99
C TRP A 17 1.99 7.37 7.11
N LEU A 18 2.37 6.70 6.01
CA LEU A 18 3.58 5.89 5.96
C LEU A 18 4.83 6.73 6.18
N ALA A 19 4.92 7.93 5.58
CA ALA A 19 6.05 8.83 5.81
C ALA A 19 6.17 9.26 7.29
N ILE A 20 5.04 9.51 7.97
CA ILE A 20 5.04 9.82 9.41
C ILE A 20 5.53 8.61 10.22
N LEU A 21 5.07 7.40 9.88
CA LEU A 21 5.50 6.19 10.59
C LEU A 21 6.98 5.88 10.39
N THR A 22 7.48 5.96 9.16
CA THR A 22 8.90 5.69 8.90
C THR A 22 9.77 6.74 9.58
N SER A 23 9.39 8.02 9.54
CA SER A 23 10.11 9.08 10.26
C SER A 23 10.19 8.82 11.78
N ARG A 24 9.13 8.23 12.37
CA ARG A 24 9.14 7.85 13.79
C ARG A 24 10.09 6.68 14.04
N LEU A 25 10.06 5.65 13.20
CA LEU A 25 10.97 4.51 13.30
C LEU A 25 12.43 4.96 13.17
N ASP A 26 12.73 5.84 12.23
CA ASP A 26 14.07 6.40 12.04
C ASP A 26 14.54 7.16 13.29
N GLY A 27 13.66 7.93 13.92
CA GLY A 27 13.93 8.62 15.19
C GLY A 27 14.21 7.67 16.37
N GLU A 28 13.73 6.43 16.28
CA GLU A 28 14.03 5.34 17.23
C GLU A 28 15.25 4.50 16.83
N GLY A 29 15.91 4.81 15.71
CA GLY A 29 17.01 4.01 15.15
C GLY A 29 16.55 2.66 14.60
N ARG A 30 15.31 2.57 14.13
CA ARG A 30 14.66 1.36 13.63
C ARG A 30 14.23 1.54 12.18
N ALA A 31 14.17 0.44 11.43
CA ALA A 31 13.62 0.40 10.08
C ALA A 31 12.32 -0.43 10.04
N PRO A 32 11.37 -0.13 9.13
CA PRO A 32 10.20 -0.97 8.95
C PRO A 32 10.61 -2.35 8.41
N ALA A 33 10.11 -3.42 9.03
CA ALA A 33 10.33 -4.77 8.51
C ALA A 33 9.46 -5.05 7.27
N ALA A 34 8.17 -4.75 7.37
CA ALA A 34 7.22 -4.97 6.28
C ALA A 34 5.97 -4.08 6.43
N PHE A 35 5.28 -3.89 5.31
CA PHE A 35 3.91 -3.43 5.22
C PHE A 35 3.06 -4.55 4.62
N ILE A 36 1.95 -4.85 5.27
CA ILE A 36 0.98 -5.87 4.85
C ILE A 36 -0.40 -5.24 4.71
N CYS A 37 -1.09 -5.53 3.61
CA CYS A 37 -2.42 -5.00 3.32
C CYS A 37 -3.19 -5.89 2.35
N GLU A 38 -4.52 -5.96 2.51
CA GLU A 38 -5.43 -6.61 1.57
C GLU A 38 -5.54 -5.76 0.27
N PRO A 39 -5.43 -6.36 -0.94
CA PRO A 39 -5.60 -5.62 -2.20
C PRO A 39 -7.00 -5.02 -2.39
N VAL A 40 -8.01 -5.73 -1.89
CA VAL A 40 -9.36 -5.22 -1.65
C VAL A 40 -9.60 -5.38 -0.16
N LEU A 41 -9.95 -4.29 0.53
CA LEU A 41 -10.09 -4.26 1.98
C LEU A 41 -11.37 -5.00 2.39
N GLY A 42 -11.30 -6.33 2.45
CA GLY A 42 -12.43 -7.22 2.69
C GLY A 42 -13.06 -6.94 4.04
N ASN A 43 -12.23 -6.89 5.09
CA ASN A 43 -12.69 -6.60 6.46
C ASN A 43 -13.21 -5.18 6.64
N ALA A 44 -12.82 -4.24 5.77
CA ALA A 44 -13.32 -2.87 5.76
C ALA A 44 -14.66 -2.72 5.00
N GLY A 45 -15.29 -3.83 4.60
CA GLY A 45 -16.55 -3.83 3.86
C GLY A 45 -16.38 -3.99 2.35
N GLY A 46 -15.31 -4.66 1.90
CA GLY A 46 -15.06 -4.90 0.47
C GLY A 46 -14.64 -3.64 -0.29
N VAL A 47 -13.89 -2.75 0.35
CA VAL A 47 -13.49 -1.47 -0.24
C VAL A 47 -12.33 -1.67 -1.20
N ILE A 48 -12.50 -1.25 -2.45
CA ILE A 48 -11.43 -1.19 -3.44
C ILE A 48 -10.61 0.08 -3.19
N PRO A 49 -9.31 -0.03 -2.88
CA PRO A 49 -8.45 1.14 -2.73
C PRO A 49 -8.41 1.96 -4.03
N PRO A 50 -8.26 3.29 -3.94
CA PRO A 50 -8.13 4.11 -5.14
C PRO A 50 -6.86 3.75 -5.92
N ASP A 51 -6.90 3.95 -7.23
CA ASP A 51 -5.75 3.71 -8.12
C ASP A 51 -4.46 4.37 -7.58
N GLY A 52 -3.38 3.58 -7.56
CA GLY A 52 -2.07 4.01 -7.06
C GLY A 52 -1.90 3.94 -5.54
N TYR A 53 -2.92 3.54 -4.77
CA TYR A 53 -2.81 3.41 -3.30
C TYR A 53 -1.76 2.38 -2.90
N LEU A 54 -1.88 1.15 -3.40
CA LEU A 54 -0.95 0.06 -3.07
C LEU A 54 0.44 0.34 -3.63
N ALA A 55 0.52 0.83 -4.88
CA ALA A 55 1.79 1.22 -5.49
C ALA A 55 2.53 2.30 -4.66
N GLY A 56 1.82 3.34 -4.22
CA GLY A 56 2.39 4.39 -3.37
C GLY A 56 2.83 3.86 -2.01
N ALA A 57 2.03 2.99 -1.39
CA ALA A 57 2.37 2.37 -0.12
C ALA A 57 3.62 1.47 -0.23
N TYR A 58 3.67 0.64 -1.26
CA TYR A 58 4.79 -0.27 -1.49
C TYR A 58 6.08 0.50 -1.83
N ASP A 59 6.01 1.56 -2.63
CA ASP A 59 7.17 2.40 -2.91
C ASP A 59 7.69 3.08 -1.63
N ALA A 60 6.80 3.63 -0.81
CA ALA A 60 7.18 4.26 0.46
C ALA A 60 7.91 3.29 1.42
N VAL A 61 7.42 2.06 1.53
CA VAL A 61 7.99 1.04 2.42
C VAL A 61 9.32 0.51 1.89
N ARG A 62 9.39 0.23 0.57
CA ARG A 62 10.63 -0.26 -0.08
C ARG A 62 11.77 0.75 -0.02
N ARG A 63 11.48 2.05 -0.09
CA ARG A 63 12.48 3.12 0.08
C ARG A 63 13.19 3.07 1.44
N HIS A 64 12.56 2.49 2.46
CA HIS A 64 13.12 2.34 3.81
C HIS A 64 13.61 0.90 4.07
N GLY A 65 13.74 0.06 3.04
CA GLY A 65 14.24 -1.31 3.14
C GLY A 65 13.21 -2.35 3.62
N GLY A 66 11.95 -1.96 3.82
CA GLY A 66 10.89 -2.87 4.25
C GLY A 66 10.30 -3.70 3.10
N LEU A 67 9.70 -4.84 3.44
CA LEU A 67 8.96 -5.67 2.50
C LEU A 67 7.53 -5.16 2.26
N ALA A 68 7.01 -5.41 1.07
CA ALA A 68 5.60 -5.17 0.73
C ALA A 68 4.90 -6.52 0.56
N ILE A 69 3.84 -6.76 1.32
CA ILE A 69 3.09 -8.02 1.36
C ILE A 69 1.62 -7.72 1.00
N ALA A 70 1.11 -8.39 -0.03
CA ALA A 70 -0.31 -8.40 -0.37
C ALA A 70 -0.97 -9.57 0.36
N ASP A 71 -1.96 -9.29 1.22
CA ASP A 71 -2.78 -10.31 1.86
C ASP A 71 -3.93 -10.71 0.92
N GLU A 72 -3.73 -11.83 0.22
CA GLU A 72 -4.62 -12.33 -0.81
C GLU A 72 -5.47 -13.51 -0.31
N VAL A 73 -5.56 -13.75 1.00
CA VAL A 73 -6.30 -14.90 1.55
C VAL A 73 -7.77 -14.92 1.08
N GLN A 74 -8.40 -13.74 0.97
CA GLN A 74 -9.80 -13.61 0.56
C GLN A 74 -9.98 -13.43 -0.95
N VAL A 75 -9.02 -12.76 -1.60
CA VAL A 75 -9.17 -12.24 -2.97
C VAL A 75 -8.28 -12.91 -4.02
N GLY A 76 -7.41 -13.81 -3.60
CA GLY A 76 -6.61 -14.63 -4.50
C GLY A 76 -7.43 -15.69 -5.24
N TYR A 77 -6.71 -16.55 -5.96
CA TYR A 77 -7.30 -17.66 -6.74
C TYR A 77 -8.41 -17.21 -7.71
N GLY A 78 -8.25 -16.04 -8.32
CA GLY A 78 -9.21 -15.55 -9.32
C GLY A 78 -10.54 -15.08 -8.76
N ARG A 79 -10.66 -14.82 -7.44
CA ARG A 79 -11.91 -14.33 -6.82
C ARG A 79 -12.47 -13.09 -7.52
N LEU A 80 -11.60 -12.19 -7.99
CA LEU A 80 -11.97 -10.96 -8.68
C LEU A 80 -12.23 -11.15 -10.18
N GLY A 81 -12.01 -12.34 -10.73
CA GLY A 81 -12.28 -12.73 -12.12
C GLY A 81 -11.27 -12.25 -13.16
N ALA A 82 -10.75 -11.03 -13.03
CA ALA A 82 -9.85 -10.44 -14.05
C ALA A 82 -8.41 -10.97 -14.03
N ALA A 83 -7.94 -11.42 -12.87
CA ALA A 83 -6.57 -11.90 -12.66
C ALA A 83 -6.55 -12.97 -11.56
N PHE A 84 -5.47 -13.76 -11.50
CA PHE A 84 -5.30 -14.81 -10.49
C PHE A 84 -5.09 -14.22 -9.07
N TRP A 85 -4.39 -13.08 -8.99
CA TRP A 85 -4.15 -12.28 -7.78
C TRP A 85 -4.77 -10.89 -7.97
N GLY A 86 -5.19 -10.24 -6.89
CA GLY A 86 -5.90 -8.96 -6.88
C GLY A 86 -5.02 -7.71 -6.77
N GLY A 87 -3.71 -7.87 -6.49
CA GLY A 87 -2.72 -6.79 -6.39
C GLY A 87 -2.04 -6.36 -7.67
#